data_AF-A0A9P6IU95-F1
#
_entry.id   AF-A0A9P6IU95-F1
#
_cell.length_a   1.000
_cell.length_b   1.000
_cell.length_c   1.000
_cell.angle_alpha   90.00
_cell.angle_beta   90.00
_cell.angle_gamma   90.00
#
_symmetry.space_group_name_H-M   'P 1'
#
loop_
_entity.id
_entity.type
_entity.pdbx_description
1 polymer ?
#
loop_
_entity_poly.entity_id
_entity_poly.type
_entity_poly.pdbx_seq_one_letter_code
_entity_poly.pdbx_strand_id
1 'polypeptide(L)'
;MVLKSSFTVLVVATLALFTSQAPQVEAHSWANCIDWKFNNPKRPDWSDKGGKCLGYARRFPLGKAFGSLDSAWPNRHYQQVNKNPDSALPCSNRRAGKEPGSDETRANPVSKAYGGKYGRMTVTHVGDTLCVRWPAKNHGKKNEGKTVVQINLSKVRNGKDITQRELLKNTIARLPFKNCMPGKNEDRRACGGCFKVPVRSAGTYLLQWRWMLNKNEWYTSCAVSIGP
;
A
#
# COMPACT_ATOMS: atom_id res chain seq x y z
N MET A 1 11.79 -41.63 51.34
CA MET A 1 12.45 -40.52 50.62
C MET A 1 12.03 -40.61 49.15
N VAL A 2 11.88 -39.47 48.46
CA VAL A 2 11.65 -39.33 47.00
C VAL A 2 10.21 -39.50 46.49
N LEU A 3 9.39 -38.45 46.67
CA LEU A 3 8.18 -38.21 45.86
C LEU A 3 7.84 -36.71 45.89
N LYS A 4 8.75 -35.86 45.36
CA LYS A 4 8.53 -34.40 45.26
C LYS A 4 9.15 -33.75 44.01
N SER A 5 9.44 -34.49 42.95
CA SER A 5 10.23 -33.95 41.82
C SER A 5 9.74 -34.28 40.41
N SER A 6 8.43 -34.53 40.23
CA SER A 6 7.90 -34.84 38.88
C SER A 6 6.84 -33.84 38.39
N PHE A 7 6.37 -32.91 39.23
CA PHE A 7 5.27 -31.99 38.87
C PHE A 7 5.74 -30.65 38.30
N THR A 8 7.01 -30.29 38.48
CA THR A 8 7.53 -28.97 38.07
C THR A 8 7.96 -28.90 36.61
N VAL A 9 8.24 -30.04 35.97
CA VAL A 9 8.74 -30.08 34.58
C VAL A 9 7.62 -29.93 33.55
N LEU A 10 6.38 -30.34 33.86
CA LEU A 10 5.25 -30.25 32.92
C LEU A 10 4.72 -28.82 32.71
N VAL A 11 4.85 -27.95 33.71
CA VAL A 11 4.35 -26.56 33.67
C VAL A 11 5.27 -25.65 32.83
N VAL A 12 6.58 -25.93 32.80
CA VAL A 12 7.54 -25.15 32.01
C VAL A 12 7.44 -25.48 30.52
N ALA A 13 7.19 -26.75 30.17
CA ALA A 13 7.02 -27.17 28.78
C ALA A 13 5.73 -26.63 28.14
N THR A 14 4.64 -26.51 28.91
CA THR A 14 3.38 -25.92 28.43
C THR A 14 3.49 -24.41 28.22
N LEU A 15 4.18 -23.66 29.11
CA LEU A 15 4.41 -22.21 28.90
C LEU A 15 5.30 -21.91 27.68
N ALA A 16 6.28 -22.77 27.37
CA ALA A 16 7.14 -22.59 26.21
C ALA A 16 6.37 -22.75 24.87
N LEU A 17 5.38 -23.66 24.81
CA LEU A 17 4.54 -23.86 23.62
C LEU A 17 3.61 -22.67 23.34
N PHE A 18 3.13 -21.96 24.36
CA PHE A 18 2.26 -20.79 24.18
C PHE A 18 3.02 -19.51 23.79
N THR A 19 4.32 -19.40 24.05
CA THR A 19 5.11 -18.22 23.63
C THR A 19 5.53 -18.27 22.16
N SER A 20 5.60 -19.45 21.55
CA SER A 20 5.86 -19.61 20.11
C SER A 20 4.64 -19.40 19.21
N GLN A 21 3.44 -19.26 19.78
CA GLN A 21 2.19 -19.04 19.04
C GLN A 21 1.68 -17.60 19.14
N ALA A 22 2.54 -16.62 19.41
CA ALA A 22 2.15 -15.23 19.17
C ALA A 22 1.74 -15.13 17.68
N PRO A 23 0.48 -14.79 17.36
CA PRO A 23 0.06 -14.65 15.98
C PRO A 23 0.99 -13.62 15.35
N GLN A 24 1.81 -14.07 14.41
CA GLN A 24 2.49 -13.19 13.47
C GLN A 24 1.34 -12.43 12.81
N VAL A 25 1.08 -11.20 13.25
CA VAL A 25 0.06 -10.36 12.64
C VAL A 25 0.54 -10.16 11.21
N GLU A 26 -0.08 -10.89 10.28
CA GLU A 26 0.20 -10.80 8.86
C GLU A 26 0.00 -9.35 8.45
N ALA A 27 1.11 -8.67 8.15
CA ALA A 27 1.13 -7.25 7.95
C ALA A 27 1.11 -7.01 6.45
N HIS A 28 0.01 -6.49 5.92
CA HIS A 28 -0.21 -6.41 4.48
C HIS A 28 -0.71 -5.05 4.07
N SER A 29 0.00 -4.31 3.21
CA SER A 29 -0.46 -2.98 2.84
C SER A 29 -0.50 -2.73 1.33
N TRP A 30 -1.32 -1.75 0.94
CA TRP A 30 -1.56 -1.34 -0.44
C TRP A 30 -2.21 0.05 -0.48
N ALA A 31 -2.10 0.74 -1.62
CA ALA A 31 -2.90 1.94 -1.86
C ALA A 31 -4.34 1.56 -2.20
N ASN A 32 -5.29 1.93 -1.34
CA ASN A 32 -6.72 1.75 -1.59
C ASN A 32 -7.26 2.76 -2.61
N CYS A 33 -6.74 4.00 -2.55
CA CYS A 33 -7.09 5.06 -3.48
C CYS A 33 -5.85 5.86 -3.82
N ILE A 34 -5.67 6.20 -5.10
CA ILE A 34 -4.57 7.04 -5.57
C ILE A 34 -5.01 8.50 -5.63
N ASP A 35 -6.26 8.78 -5.99
CA ASP A 35 -6.78 10.16 -6.01
C ASP A 35 -8.03 10.31 -5.14
N TRP A 36 -7.83 10.40 -3.83
CA TRP A 36 -8.87 10.66 -2.85
C TRP A 36 -9.27 12.13 -2.89
N LYS A 37 -10.57 12.40 -3.04
CA LYS A 37 -11.12 13.74 -2.92
C LYS A 37 -11.97 13.85 -1.67
N PHE A 38 -11.60 14.76 -0.79
CA PHE A 38 -12.37 15.07 0.42
C PHE A 38 -13.68 15.75 0.06
N ASN A 39 -14.75 15.40 0.78
CA ASN A 39 -16.01 16.13 0.76
C ASN A 39 -15.83 17.54 1.35
N ASN A 40 -14.97 17.68 2.36
CA ASN A 40 -14.59 18.97 2.95
C ASN A 40 -13.05 19.07 3.07
N PRO A 41 -12.36 19.74 2.13
CA PRO A 41 -10.91 19.90 2.18
C PRO A 41 -10.36 20.63 3.41
N LYS A 42 -11.17 21.47 4.08
CA LYS A 42 -10.78 22.18 5.31
C LYS A 42 -10.81 21.29 6.55
N ARG A 43 -11.51 20.14 6.47
CA ARG A 43 -11.59 19.14 7.54
C ARG A 43 -11.36 17.76 6.93
N PRO A 44 -10.10 17.43 6.60
CA PRO A 44 -9.76 16.17 5.95
C PRO A 44 -10.25 14.97 6.76
N ASP A 45 -11.02 14.10 6.11
CA ASP A 45 -11.47 12.81 6.64
C ASP A 45 -11.19 11.73 5.60
N TRP A 46 -10.38 10.75 6.00
CA TRP A 46 -9.99 9.63 5.13
C TRP A 46 -11.00 8.48 5.16
N SER A 47 -11.98 8.50 6.08
CA SER A 47 -13.05 7.50 6.14
C SER A 47 -13.90 7.51 4.87
N ASP A 48 -14.66 6.43 4.62
CA ASP A 48 -15.56 6.37 3.46
C ASP A 48 -16.67 7.45 3.47
N LYS A 49 -16.92 8.11 4.61
CA LYS A 49 -17.84 9.26 4.71
C LYS A 49 -17.18 10.60 4.38
N GLY A 50 -15.85 10.64 4.45
CA GLY A 50 -15.04 11.86 4.32
C GLY A 50 -14.74 12.29 2.90
N GLY A 51 -15.03 11.44 1.91
CA GLY A 51 -14.66 11.69 0.52
C GLY A 51 -14.99 10.53 -0.41
N LYS A 52 -14.39 10.58 -1.60
CA LYS A 52 -14.53 9.53 -2.62
C LYS A 52 -13.24 9.35 -3.40
N CYS A 53 -13.05 8.17 -3.94
CA CYS A 53 -11.89 7.86 -4.78
C CYS A 53 -12.16 8.20 -6.26
N LEU A 54 -11.32 9.06 -6.83
CA LEU A 54 -11.35 9.46 -8.25
C LEU A 54 -10.32 8.74 -9.13
N GLY A 55 -9.41 7.98 -8.54
CA GLY A 55 -8.37 7.28 -9.30
C GLY A 55 -7.74 6.17 -8.47
N TYR A 56 -7.49 5.04 -9.12
CA TYR A 56 -7.07 3.81 -8.46
C TYR A 56 -5.75 3.29 -9.03
N ALA A 57 -5.15 2.35 -8.30
CA ALA A 57 -4.08 1.52 -8.83
C ALA A 57 -4.59 0.66 -10.01
N ARG A 58 -3.67 0.16 -10.84
CA ARG A 58 -4.01 -0.68 -12.00
C ARG A 58 -4.77 -1.92 -11.56
N ARG A 59 -5.82 -2.27 -12.31
CA ARG A 59 -6.68 -3.44 -12.08
C ARG A 59 -7.24 -3.52 -10.65
N PHE A 60 -7.45 -2.38 -9.99
CA PHE A 60 -7.97 -2.35 -8.63
C PHE A 60 -9.42 -2.87 -8.59
N PRO A 61 -9.75 -3.88 -7.78
CA PRO A 61 -11.10 -4.43 -7.72
C PRO A 61 -12.07 -3.49 -7.00
N LEU A 62 -13.25 -3.28 -7.60
CA LEU A 62 -14.33 -2.48 -6.99
C LEU A 62 -15.27 -3.34 -6.13
N GLY A 63 -16.09 -2.68 -5.30
CA GLY A 63 -17.10 -3.35 -4.46
C GLY A 63 -16.52 -4.14 -3.28
N LYS A 64 -15.29 -3.83 -2.87
CA LYS A 64 -14.59 -4.50 -1.77
C LYS A 64 -14.57 -3.59 -0.55
N ALA A 65 -14.72 -4.17 0.63
CA ALA A 65 -14.65 -3.43 1.89
C ALA A 65 -13.27 -2.78 2.06
N PHE A 66 -13.23 -1.60 2.69
CA PHE A 66 -11.97 -0.94 2.97
C PHE A 66 -11.07 -1.82 3.84
N GLY A 67 -9.79 -1.92 3.45
CA GLY A 67 -8.80 -2.70 4.19
C GLY A 67 -8.92 -4.21 4.10
N SER A 68 -9.79 -4.77 3.24
CA SER A 68 -10.04 -6.23 3.16
C SER A 68 -9.27 -6.98 2.05
N LEU A 69 -8.38 -6.34 1.31
CA LEU A 69 -7.69 -6.93 0.15
C LEU A 69 -6.38 -7.66 0.51
N ASP A 70 -6.17 -7.92 1.79
CA ASP A 70 -5.26 -8.92 2.34
C ASP A 70 -5.87 -10.33 2.30
N SER A 71 -7.19 -10.41 2.48
CA SER A 71 -7.95 -11.65 2.64
C SER A 71 -8.97 -11.89 1.52
N ALA A 72 -9.33 -10.85 0.76
CA ALA A 72 -10.26 -10.94 -0.36
C ALA A 72 -9.55 -11.12 -1.72
N TRP A 73 -10.23 -11.79 -2.65
CA TRP A 73 -9.74 -11.95 -4.02
C TRP A 73 -10.21 -10.83 -4.97
N PRO A 74 -9.32 -10.30 -5.85
CA PRO A 74 -7.86 -10.49 -5.85
C PRO A 74 -7.19 -9.72 -4.71
N ASN A 75 -6.15 -10.31 -4.10
CA ASN A 75 -5.37 -9.65 -3.05
C ASN A 75 -4.56 -8.47 -3.62
N ARG A 76 -4.18 -7.50 -2.79
CA ARG A 76 -3.46 -6.29 -3.22
C ARG A 76 -2.13 -6.05 -2.50
N HIS A 77 -1.78 -6.90 -1.55
CA HIS A 77 -0.55 -6.83 -0.78
C HIS A 77 0.69 -7.33 -1.56
N TYR A 78 1.06 -6.64 -2.64
CA TYR A 78 2.31 -6.99 -3.34
C TYR A 78 3.52 -6.67 -2.44
N GLN A 79 4.11 -7.71 -1.85
CA GLN A 79 5.33 -7.62 -1.06
C GLN A 79 6.54 -7.90 -1.95
N GLN A 80 7.42 -6.91 -2.08
CA GLN A 80 8.68 -7.04 -2.81
C GLN A 80 9.62 -8.03 -2.11
N VAL A 81 10.60 -8.54 -2.87
CA VAL A 81 11.61 -9.46 -2.32
C VAL A 81 12.49 -8.76 -1.27
N ASN A 82 12.67 -9.38 -0.11
CA ASN A 82 13.35 -8.76 1.04
C ASN A 82 14.86 -8.58 0.83
N LYS A 83 15.52 -9.47 0.06
CA LYS A 83 16.99 -9.49 -0.08
C LYS A 83 17.53 -8.27 -0.82
N ASN A 84 16.80 -7.78 -1.82
CA ASN A 84 17.17 -6.59 -2.60
C ASN A 84 15.91 -5.89 -3.12
N PRO A 85 15.21 -5.12 -2.26
CA PRO A 85 13.92 -4.53 -2.61
C PRO A 85 14.05 -3.46 -3.70
N ASP A 86 15.25 -2.92 -3.95
CA ASP A 86 15.49 -1.89 -4.96
C ASP A 86 15.71 -2.47 -6.37
N SER A 87 15.97 -3.78 -6.47
CA SER A 87 15.95 -4.53 -7.73
C SER A 87 14.67 -5.33 -7.96
N ALA A 88 13.71 -5.26 -7.03
CA ALA A 88 12.42 -5.94 -7.18
C ALA A 88 11.64 -5.36 -8.37
N LEU A 89 10.63 -6.10 -8.84
CA LEU A 89 9.66 -5.51 -9.76
C LEU A 89 8.95 -4.36 -9.04
N PRO A 90 8.77 -3.21 -9.70
CA PRO A 90 8.09 -2.09 -9.07
C PRO A 90 6.58 -2.30 -8.96
N CYS A 91 6.01 -2.94 -9.96
CA CYS A 91 4.60 -3.26 -10.05
C CYS A 91 4.46 -4.78 -10.10
N SER A 92 3.47 -5.31 -9.40
CA SER A 92 3.21 -6.74 -9.42
C SER A 92 2.89 -7.23 -10.83
N ASN A 93 3.41 -8.39 -11.18
CA ASN A 93 2.98 -9.19 -12.32
C ASN A 93 2.23 -10.47 -11.90
N ARG A 94 1.81 -10.54 -10.62
CA ARG A 94 1.19 -11.71 -9.96
C ARG A 94 2.07 -12.97 -9.87
N ARG A 95 3.35 -12.90 -10.27
CA ARG A 95 4.26 -14.06 -10.30
C ARG A 95 5.49 -13.89 -9.42
N ALA A 96 6.01 -12.68 -9.30
CA ALA A 96 7.19 -12.38 -8.50
C ALA A 96 6.85 -11.55 -7.26
N GLY A 97 7.71 -11.62 -6.25
CA GLY A 97 7.49 -11.04 -4.92
C GLY A 97 7.65 -12.09 -3.84
N LYS A 98 7.78 -11.65 -2.58
CA LYS A 98 7.57 -12.55 -1.44
C LYS A 98 6.08 -12.94 -1.37
N GLU A 99 5.22 -11.94 -1.55
CA GLU A 99 3.80 -12.11 -1.81
C GLU A 99 3.46 -11.42 -3.13
N PRO A 100 3.09 -12.16 -4.18
CA PRO A 100 2.98 -11.56 -5.51
C PRO A 100 1.86 -10.53 -5.66
N GLY A 101 0.80 -10.54 -4.85
CA GLY A 101 -0.33 -9.63 -5.04
C GLY A 101 -1.09 -9.85 -6.37
N SER A 102 -2.00 -8.95 -6.71
CA SER A 102 -2.66 -8.92 -8.03
C SER A 102 -1.80 -8.30 -9.12
N ASP A 103 -2.06 -8.65 -10.38
CA ASP A 103 -1.39 -8.07 -11.54
C ASP A 103 -1.62 -6.55 -11.71
N GLU A 104 -0.55 -5.78 -11.60
CA GLU A 104 -0.48 -4.33 -11.80
C GLU A 104 0.43 -3.95 -12.99
N THR A 105 0.70 -4.87 -13.91
CA THR A 105 1.45 -4.57 -15.14
C THR A 105 0.73 -3.52 -15.99
N ARG A 106 1.48 -2.72 -16.76
CA ARG A 106 0.89 -1.80 -17.73
C ARG A 106 0.14 -2.59 -18.82
N ALA A 107 -1.12 -2.26 -19.05
CA ALA A 107 -1.89 -2.82 -20.16
C ALA A 107 -1.67 -2.05 -21.47
N ASN A 108 -2.00 -2.68 -22.62
CA ASN A 108 -2.02 -2.05 -23.94
C ASN A 108 -3.38 -2.27 -24.65
N PRO A 109 -4.18 -1.21 -24.89
CA PRO A 109 -3.99 0.17 -24.42
C PRO A 109 -4.07 0.27 -22.88
N VAL A 110 -3.56 1.37 -22.30
CA VAL A 110 -3.55 1.60 -20.84
C VAL A 110 -4.95 1.48 -20.23
N SER A 111 -5.97 1.89 -20.97
CA SER A 111 -7.38 1.81 -20.55
C SER A 111 -7.81 0.39 -20.17
N LYS A 112 -7.20 -0.66 -20.72
CA LYS A 112 -7.53 -2.06 -20.34
C LYS A 112 -7.19 -2.41 -18.89
N ALA A 113 -6.38 -1.61 -18.20
CA ALA A 113 -6.11 -1.79 -16.77
C ALA A 113 -7.14 -1.08 -15.86
N TYR A 114 -8.14 -0.42 -16.43
CA TYR A 114 -9.07 0.48 -15.74
C TYR A 114 -10.50 0.36 -16.27
N GLY A 115 -11.48 0.78 -15.47
CA GLY A 115 -12.89 0.76 -15.86
C GLY A 115 -13.52 -0.64 -15.89
N GLY A 116 -14.82 -0.69 -16.18
CA GLY A 116 -15.62 -1.91 -16.07
C GLY A 116 -15.58 -2.48 -14.64
N LYS A 117 -15.01 -3.66 -14.47
CA LYS A 117 -14.81 -4.28 -13.15
C LYS A 117 -13.68 -3.67 -12.31
N TYR A 118 -12.86 -2.81 -12.91
CA TYR A 118 -11.74 -2.15 -12.25
C TYR A 118 -12.03 -0.69 -11.95
N GLY A 119 -11.32 -0.16 -10.95
CA GLY A 119 -11.31 1.27 -10.65
C GLY A 119 -10.90 2.10 -11.87
N ARG A 120 -11.35 3.36 -11.87
CA ARG A 120 -10.96 4.33 -12.90
C ARG A 120 -9.50 4.76 -12.77
N MET A 121 -8.95 5.19 -13.89
CA MET A 121 -7.61 5.74 -13.98
C MET A 121 -7.55 7.14 -13.36
N THR A 122 -6.42 7.47 -12.73
CA THR A 122 -6.16 8.83 -12.23
C THR A 122 -5.86 9.81 -13.37
N VAL A 123 -6.51 10.97 -13.35
CA VAL A 123 -6.25 12.10 -14.26
C VAL A 123 -5.95 13.33 -13.40
N THR A 124 -4.84 14.01 -13.68
CA THR A 124 -4.29 15.10 -12.85
C THR A 124 -3.54 16.12 -13.67
N HIS A 125 -3.59 17.39 -13.30
CA HIS A 125 -2.80 18.45 -13.91
C HIS A 125 -1.55 18.77 -13.06
N VAL A 126 -0.60 19.48 -13.64
CA VAL A 126 0.52 20.07 -12.89
C VAL A 126 -0.02 20.98 -11.80
N GLY A 127 0.50 20.88 -10.58
CA GLY A 127 0.07 21.70 -9.43
C GLY A 127 -1.19 21.21 -8.72
N ASP A 128 -1.89 20.22 -9.28
CA ASP A 128 -3.00 19.55 -8.58
C ASP A 128 -2.52 18.94 -7.26
N THR A 129 -3.40 18.95 -6.27
CA THR A 129 -3.19 18.16 -5.06
C THR A 129 -3.78 16.77 -5.28
N LEU A 130 -2.93 15.75 -5.23
CA LEU A 130 -3.33 14.35 -5.26
C LEU A 130 -3.14 13.75 -3.87
N CYS A 131 -4.16 13.05 -3.40
CA CYS A 131 -4.21 12.47 -2.07
C CYS A 131 -4.34 10.94 -2.16
N VAL A 132 -3.41 10.22 -1.55
CA VAL A 132 -3.41 8.75 -1.54
C VAL A 132 -3.98 8.27 -0.22
N ARG A 133 -4.83 7.24 -0.26
CA ARG A 133 -5.45 6.61 0.90
C ARG A 133 -5.06 5.13 0.99
N TRP A 134 -4.74 4.65 2.19
CA TRP A 134 -4.37 3.26 2.48
C TRP A 134 -4.88 2.82 3.86
N PRO A 135 -5.05 1.50 4.12
CA PRO A 135 -5.35 0.99 5.45
C PRO A 135 -4.12 1.05 6.38
N ALA A 136 -4.35 1.36 7.65
CA ALA A 136 -3.32 1.52 8.68
C ALA A 136 -2.54 0.23 8.99
N LYS A 137 -3.22 -0.91 8.94
CA LYS A 137 -2.65 -2.24 9.23
C LYS A 137 -2.04 -2.31 10.63
N ASN A 138 -1.02 -3.13 10.82
CA ASN A 138 -0.31 -3.21 12.10
C ASN A 138 0.30 -1.85 12.53
N HIS A 139 0.43 -0.88 11.62
CA HIS A 139 1.05 0.43 11.87
C HIS A 139 0.12 1.54 12.37
N GLY A 140 -1.12 1.20 12.72
CA GLY A 140 -1.98 2.12 13.47
C GLY A 140 -1.50 2.39 14.91
N LYS A 141 -0.58 1.59 15.45
CA LYS A 141 -0.21 1.62 16.88
C LYS A 141 0.51 2.92 17.27
N LYS A 142 0.26 3.37 18.51
CA LYS A 142 0.83 4.62 19.05
C LYS A 142 2.37 4.63 19.05
N ASN A 143 3.02 3.52 19.42
CA ASN A 143 4.46 3.48 19.77
C ASN A 143 5.41 3.05 18.65
N GLU A 144 5.00 3.07 17.40
CA GLU A 144 5.90 2.64 16.31
C GLU A 144 6.86 3.72 15.81
N GLY A 145 8.01 3.27 15.29
CA GLY A 145 9.05 4.10 14.69
C GLY A 145 8.57 4.90 13.48
N LYS A 146 9.30 5.96 13.13
CA LYS A 146 8.95 6.88 12.03
C LYS A 146 9.30 6.24 10.67
N THR A 147 8.36 5.56 10.02
CA THR A 147 8.48 5.20 8.60
C THR A 147 7.79 6.25 7.72
N VAL A 148 7.97 6.17 6.41
CA VAL A 148 7.27 7.05 5.45
C VAL A 148 6.74 6.23 4.29
N VAL A 149 5.61 6.68 3.76
CA VAL A 149 5.12 6.23 2.46
C VAL A 149 5.84 7.04 1.38
N GLN A 150 6.46 6.36 0.43
CA GLN A 150 7.11 6.97 -0.73
C GLN A 150 6.13 7.03 -1.90
N ILE A 151 6.09 8.19 -2.55
CA ILE A 151 5.46 8.34 -3.86
C ILE A 151 6.56 8.50 -4.90
N ASN A 152 6.70 7.51 -5.77
CA ASN A 152 7.66 7.50 -6.85
C ASN A 152 6.93 7.74 -8.17
N LEU A 153 7.49 8.57 -9.04
CA LEU A 153 6.90 8.90 -10.33
C LEU A 153 7.94 8.68 -11.42
N SER A 154 7.60 7.92 -12.45
CA SER A 154 8.47 7.77 -13.62
C SER A 154 8.65 9.11 -14.33
N LYS A 155 9.89 9.41 -14.77
CA LYS A 155 10.17 10.50 -15.70
C LYS A 155 9.85 10.13 -17.15
N VAL A 156 9.71 8.83 -17.44
CA VAL A 156 9.41 8.33 -18.79
C VAL A 156 7.93 8.49 -19.07
N ARG A 157 7.62 9.36 -20.03
CA ARG A 157 6.28 9.60 -20.56
C ARG A 157 5.89 8.52 -21.57
N ASN A 158 4.65 8.03 -21.50
CA ASN A 158 4.06 7.09 -22.47
C ASN A 158 4.85 5.79 -22.68
N GLY A 159 5.81 5.50 -21.80
CA GLY A 159 6.70 4.36 -21.91
C GLY A 159 6.19 3.11 -21.19
N LYS A 160 6.99 2.06 -21.30
CA LYS A 160 6.88 0.85 -20.47
C LYS A 160 7.19 1.19 -19.00
N ASP A 161 6.86 0.27 -18.11
CA ASP A 161 7.26 0.39 -16.72
C ASP A 161 8.79 0.36 -16.62
N ILE A 162 9.37 1.38 -15.99
CA ILE A 162 10.80 1.47 -15.70
C ILE A 162 11.16 0.58 -14.50
N THR A 163 12.45 0.39 -14.21
CA THR A 163 12.88 -0.42 -13.07
C THR A 163 12.58 0.24 -11.73
N GLN A 164 12.53 -0.55 -10.64
CA GLN A 164 12.38 -0.01 -9.29
C GLN A 164 13.49 0.98 -8.93
N ARG A 165 14.75 0.68 -9.28
CA ARG A 165 15.89 1.57 -9.05
C ARG A 165 15.72 2.92 -9.76
N GLU A 166 15.21 2.92 -10.98
CA GLU A 166 14.95 4.17 -11.72
C GLU A 166 13.79 4.96 -11.12
N LEU A 167 12.72 4.29 -10.66
CA LEU A 167 11.62 4.96 -9.94
C LEU A 167 12.10 5.64 -8.66
N LEU A 168 12.97 4.99 -7.88
CA LEU A 168 13.46 5.53 -6.60
C LEU A 168 14.34 6.76 -6.76
N LYS A 169 14.98 6.94 -7.93
CA LYS A 169 15.67 8.20 -8.27
C LYS A 169 14.72 9.39 -8.37
N ASN A 170 13.41 9.15 -8.45
CA ASN A 170 12.39 10.19 -8.58
C ASN A 170 11.23 9.98 -7.58
N THR A 171 11.57 9.87 -6.29
CA THR A 171 10.60 10.02 -5.20
C THR A 171 10.15 11.47 -5.11
N ILE A 172 8.89 11.74 -5.48
CA ILE A 172 8.32 13.09 -5.55
C ILE A 172 7.61 13.52 -4.26
N ALA A 173 7.30 12.57 -3.37
CA ALA A 173 6.74 12.87 -2.06
C ALA A 173 7.07 11.79 -1.02
N ARG A 174 7.13 12.21 0.24
CA ARG A 174 7.20 11.34 1.42
C ARG A 174 6.02 11.68 2.32
N LEU A 175 5.07 10.77 2.42
CA LEU A 175 3.82 10.98 3.14
C LEU A 175 3.91 10.40 4.56
N PRO A 176 3.31 11.07 5.56
CA PRO A 176 3.27 10.56 6.92
C PRO A 176 2.40 9.30 6.99
N PHE A 177 3.01 8.17 7.37
CA PHE A 177 2.30 6.88 7.42
C PHE A 177 1.19 6.82 8.48
N LYS A 178 1.34 7.56 9.59
CA LYS A 178 0.40 7.61 10.74
C LYS A 178 -0.71 8.65 10.62
N ASN A 179 -0.90 9.28 9.46
CA ASN A 179 -1.99 10.23 9.29
C ASN A 179 -3.33 9.48 9.08
N CYS A 180 -3.79 8.85 10.17
CA CYS A 180 -4.89 7.90 10.22
C CYS A 180 -6.06 8.45 11.04
N MET A 181 -7.28 8.16 10.61
CA MET A 181 -8.48 8.45 11.40
C MET A 181 -8.44 7.71 12.75
N PRO A 182 -9.05 8.25 13.81
CA PRO A 182 -9.20 7.53 15.07
C PRO A 182 -10.12 6.31 14.90
N GLY A 183 -9.95 5.29 15.75
CA GLY A 183 -10.79 4.09 15.74
C GLY A 183 -10.19 2.92 16.52
N LYS A 184 -11.03 1.94 16.88
CA LYS A 184 -10.62 0.74 17.61
C LYS A 184 -10.01 -0.35 16.71
N ASN A 185 -10.43 -0.43 15.45
CA ASN A 185 -9.88 -1.38 14.49
C ASN A 185 -8.58 -0.83 13.91
N GLU A 186 -7.46 -1.13 14.56
CA GLU A 186 -6.16 -0.60 14.15
C GLU A 186 -5.76 -1.00 12.74
N ASP A 187 -6.19 -2.18 12.27
CA ASP A 187 -5.86 -2.70 10.94
C ASP A 187 -6.55 -1.92 9.80
N ARG A 188 -7.81 -1.53 10.02
CA ARG A 188 -8.66 -0.94 8.97
C ARG A 188 -8.91 0.55 9.14
N ARG A 189 -8.15 1.25 9.98
CA ARG A 189 -8.21 2.71 10.01
C ARG A 189 -7.74 3.27 8.69
N ALA A 190 -8.51 4.22 8.16
CA ALA A 190 -8.12 4.91 6.95
C ALA A 190 -7.00 5.91 7.25
N CYS A 191 -5.89 5.76 6.55
CA CYS A 191 -4.79 6.71 6.55
C CYS A 191 -4.63 7.33 5.17
N GLY A 192 -3.98 8.47 5.12
CA GLY A 192 -3.61 9.03 3.83
C GLY A 192 -2.63 10.18 3.90
N GLY A 193 -2.21 10.63 2.73
CA GLY A 193 -1.38 11.81 2.59
C GLY A 193 -1.56 12.44 1.23
N CYS A 194 -1.33 13.75 1.15
CA CYS A 194 -1.47 14.51 -0.06
C CYS A 194 -0.12 15.07 -0.50
N PHE A 195 0.04 15.25 -1.80
CA PHE A 195 1.21 15.91 -2.38
C PHE A 195 0.81 16.68 -3.63
N LYS A 196 1.68 17.61 -4.03
CA LYS A 196 1.52 18.40 -5.26
C LYS A 196 2.08 17.63 -6.45
N VAL A 197 1.30 17.57 -7.51
CA VAL A 197 1.75 16.99 -8.78
C VAL A 197 2.87 17.88 -9.34
N PRO A 198 4.09 17.33 -9.55
CA PRO A 198 5.22 18.14 -10.00
C PRO A 198 5.05 18.57 -11.45
N VAL A 199 5.81 19.59 -11.85
CA VAL A 199 5.89 20.07 -13.24
C VAL A 199 6.35 18.93 -14.16
N ARG A 200 5.58 18.70 -15.24
CA ARG A 200 5.83 17.67 -16.25
C ARG A 200 5.01 17.94 -17.51
N SER A 201 5.46 17.42 -18.64
CA SER A 201 4.70 17.47 -19.89
C SER A 201 3.46 16.59 -19.84
N ALA A 202 2.45 16.91 -20.65
CA ALA A 202 1.28 16.08 -20.84
C ALA A 202 1.65 14.65 -21.29
N GLY A 203 0.97 13.64 -20.76
CA GLY A 203 1.10 12.22 -21.10
C GLY A 203 0.79 11.27 -19.95
N THR A 204 0.99 9.96 -20.19
CA THR A 204 0.81 8.90 -19.19
C THR A 204 2.12 8.60 -18.46
N TYR A 205 2.07 8.54 -17.13
CA TYR A 205 3.23 8.25 -16.28
C TYR A 205 2.94 7.13 -15.29
N LEU A 206 3.94 6.31 -14.99
CA LEU A 206 3.87 5.34 -13.89
C LEU A 206 4.03 6.08 -12.55
N LEU A 207 3.05 5.91 -11.67
CA LEU A 207 3.11 6.34 -10.28
C LEU A 207 3.13 5.09 -9.39
N GLN A 208 4.01 5.08 -8.40
CA GLN A 208 4.10 4.00 -7.42
C GLN A 208 3.93 4.60 -6.02
N TRP A 209 2.98 4.04 -5.28
CA TRP A 209 2.95 4.11 -3.83
C TRP A 209 3.82 2.96 -3.30
N ARG A 210 4.77 3.26 -2.41
CA ARG A 210 5.68 2.27 -1.82
C ARG A 210 5.85 2.53 -0.33
N TRP A 211 5.74 1.50 0.49
CA TRP A 211 5.85 1.62 1.94
C TRP A 211 6.64 0.45 2.53
N MET A 212 7.65 0.76 3.34
CA MET A 212 8.25 -0.21 4.24
C MET A 212 7.38 -0.30 5.49
N LEU A 213 6.52 -1.32 5.52
CA LEU A 213 5.59 -1.56 6.61
C LEU A 213 6.43 -1.99 7.82
N ASN A 214 6.87 -3.25 7.85
CA ASN A 214 7.86 -3.72 8.81
C ASN A 214 9.27 -3.58 8.28
N LYS A 215 10.27 -3.78 9.16
CA LYS A 215 11.69 -3.78 8.79
C LYS A 215 11.92 -4.75 7.62
N ASN A 216 12.41 -4.22 6.49
CA ASN A 216 12.68 -4.93 5.24
C ASN A 216 11.44 -5.51 4.52
N GLU A 217 10.23 -5.11 4.89
CA GLU A 217 9.00 -5.55 4.23
C GLU A 217 8.39 -4.41 3.42
N TRP A 218 8.68 -4.41 2.12
CA TRP A 218 8.27 -3.36 1.20
C TRP A 218 7.02 -3.75 0.42
N TYR A 219 5.98 -2.95 0.54
CA TYR A 219 4.72 -3.10 -0.19
C TYR A 219 4.59 -2.02 -1.25
N THR A 220 4.06 -2.37 -2.42
CA THR A 220 3.82 -1.39 -3.49
C THR A 220 2.45 -1.50 -4.12
N SER A 221 2.00 -0.39 -4.68
CA SER A 221 0.84 -0.32 -5.57
C SER A 221 1.12 0.65 -6.70
N CYS A 222 0.92 0.20 -7.94
CA CYS A 222 1.19 0.96 -9.14
C CYS A 222 -0.07 1.50 -9.81
N ALA A 223 0.01 2.75 -10.24
CA ALA A 223 -1.02 3.45 -10.99
C ALA A 223 -0.43 4.07 -12.26
N VAL A 224 -1.31 4.48 -13.17
CA VAL A 224 -0.99 5.38 -14.26
C VAL A 224 -1.72 6.68 -13.98
N SER A 225 -1.00 7.81 -14.02
CA SER A 225 -1.62 9.14 -14.05
C SER A 225 -1.52 9.72 -15.45
N ILE A 226 -2.61 10.28 -15.97
CA ILE A 226 -2.56 11.19 -17.13
C ILE A 226 -2.37 12.61 -16.62
N GLY A 227 -1.38 13.31 -17.17
CA GLY A 227 -1.36 14.76 -17.24
C GLY A 227 -1.84 15.20 -18.62
N PRO A 228 -2.91 16.00 -18.76
CA PRO A 228 -3.13 16.74 -19.99
C PRO A 228 -2.18 17.95 -20.09
#